data_AF-A0A1E5H3S7-F1
#
_entry.id   AF-A0A1E5H3S7-F1
#
_cell.length_a   1.000
_cell.length_b   1.000
_cell.length_c   1.000
_cell.angle_alpha   90.00
_cell.angle_beta   90.00
_cell.angle_gamma   90.00
#
_symmetry.space_group_name_H-M   'P 1'
#
loop_
_entity.id
_entity.type
_entity.pdbx_description
1 polymer ?
#
loop_
_entity_poly.entity_id
_entity_poly.type
_entity_poly.pdbx_seq_one_letter_code
_entity_poly.pdbx_strand_id
1 'polypeptide(L)'
;MIDKQITDILQLYGKQQIFKIEDFLLSEIDEDNLQETIDFVVFDDTSKRTSFSDELYEGSQYKGIFLEGNQYLLSSSEGKVMVIDMLSEAHGVDIKDTQVQFEEANFIKLITNKKETLNWIKNYKMEK
;
A
#
# COMPACT_ATOMS: atom_id res chain seq x y z
N MET A 1 9.12 0.82 -21.53
CA MET A 1 8.79 -0.57 -21.15
C MET A 1 8.19 -0.64 -19.74
N ILE A 2 8.75 0.11 -18.77
CA ILE A 2 8.19 0.27 -17.42
C ILE A 2 6.75 0.83 -17.47
N ASP A 3 6.52 1.90 -18.23
CA ASP A 3 5.18 2.51 -18.37
C ASP A 3 4.09 1.53 -18.81
N LYS A 4 4.45 0.58 -19.70
CA LYS A 4 3.52 -0.46 -20.15
C LYS A 4 3.20 -1.43 -19.01
N GLN A 5 4.20 -1.84 -18.24
CA GLN A 5 3.99 -2.73 -17.09
C GLN A 5 3.12 -2.07 -16.01
N ILE A 6 3.37 -0.80 -15.71
CA ILE A 6 2.57 -0.03 -14.74
C ILE A 6 1.13 0.11 -15.24
N THR A 7 0.95 0.39 -16.53
CA THR A 7 -0.37 0.42 -17.17
C THR A 7 -1.09 -0.91 -17.05
N ASP A 8 -0.42 -2.01 -17.44
CA ASP A 8 -0.98 -3.35 -17.41
C ASP A 8 -1.40 -3.75 -15.97
N ILE A 9 -0.63 -3.36 -14.95
CA ILE A 9 -0.96 -3.58 -13.54
C ILE A 9 -2.17 -2.74 -13.11
N LEU A 10 -2.13 -1.42 -13.32
CA LEU A 10 -3.17 -0.51 -12.84
C LEU A 10 -4.52 -0.74 -13.52
N GLN A 11 -4.53 -1.24 -14.75
CA GLN A 11 -5.76 -1.63 -15.46
C GLN A 11 -6.48 -2.84 -14.84
N LEU A 12 -5.80 -3.64 -14.00
CA LEU A 12 -6.42 -4.76 -13.27
C LEU A 12 -7.24 -4.28 -12.07
N TYR A 13 -7.07 -3.03 -11.65
CA TYR A 13 -7.60 -2.52 -10.39
C TYR A 13 -8.79 -1.60 -10.56
N GLY A 14 -9.70 -1.66 -9.58
CA GLY A 14 -10.83 -0.74 -9.49
C GLY A 14 -10.38 0.68 -9.16
N LYS A 15 -11.26 1.66 -9.42
CA LYS A 15 -11.01 3.09 -9.14
C LYS A 15 -10.56 3.34 -7.70
N GLN A 16 -11.18 2.66 -6.74
CA GLN A 16 -10.84 2.78 -5.33
C GLN A 16 -9.41 2.32 -5.04
N GLN A 17 -9.01 1.14 -5.50
CA GLN A 17 -7.64 0.63 -5.36
C GLN A 17 -6.62 1.59 -5.98
N ILE A 18 -6.91 2.10 -7.19
CA ILE A 18 -6.03 3.06 -7.88
C ILE A 18 -5.86 4.34 -7.06
N PHE A 19 -6.94 4.87 -6.49
CA PHE A 19 -6.85 6.11 -5.70
C PHE A 19 -6.21 5.89 -4.33
N LYS A 20 -6.43 4.74 -3.70
CA LYS A 20 -5.79 4.41 -2.43
C LYS A 20 -4.30 4.15 -2.58
N ILE A 21 -3.84 3.50 -3.66
CA ILE A 21 -2.40 3.36 -3.90
C ILE A 21 -1.75 4.72 -4.20
N GLU A 22 -2.43 5.62 -4.91
CA GLU A 22 -1.94 6.98 -5.12
C GLU A 22 -1.75 7.73 -3.80
N ASP A 23 -2.77 7.72 -2.94
CA ASP A 23 -2.72 8.42 -1.65
C ASP A 23 -1.64 7.82 -0.74
N PHE A 24 -1.58 6.48 -0.66
CA PHE A 24 -0.52 5.76 0.06
C PHE A 24 0.89 6.13 -0.45
N LEU A 25 1.09 6.20 -1.77
CA LEU A 25 2.38 6.59 -2.35
C LEU A 25 2.77 8.03 -2.00
N LEU A 26 1.79 8.91 -1.81
CA LEU A 26 2.02 10.32 -1.46
C LEU A 26 2.24 10.51 0.04
N SER A 27 1.57 9.72 0.89
CA SER A 27 1.61 9.88 2.35
C SER A 27 2.68 9.04 3.02
N GLU A 28 2.92 7.82 2.54
CA GLU A 28 3.76 6.84 3.24
C GLU A 28 5.08 6.54 2.55
N ILE A 29 5.24 6.79 1.25
CA ILE A 29 6.45 6.35 0.52
C ILE A 29 7.32 7.52 0.16
N ASP A 30 8.59 7.49 0.54
CA ASP A 30 9.64 8.38 0.08
C ASP A 30 10.92 7.59 -0.28
N GLU A 31 12.01 8.30 -0.59
CA GLU A 31 13.26 7.63 -0.98
C GLU A 31 13.94 6.94 0.20
N ASP A 32 13.68 7.38 1.44
CA ASP A 32 14.35 6.91 2.64
C ASP A 32 13.69 5.63 3.19
N ASN A 33 12.37 5.49 3.04
CA ASN A 33 11.61 4.36 3.58
C ASN A 33 11.13 3.32 2.55
N LEU A 34 11.45 3.51 1.26
CA LEU A 34 11.02 2.60 0.20
C LEU A 34 11.53 1.17 0.43
N GLN A 35 12.81 1.01 0.74
CA GLN A 35 13.40 -0.32 0.93
C GLN A 35 12.82 -0.99 2.18
N GLU A 36 12.62 -0.23 3.25
CA GLU A 36 12.02 -0.69 4.49
C GLU A 36 10.59 -1.20 4.28
N THR A 37 9.79 -0.47 3.51
CA THR A 37 8.44 -0.92 3.11
C THR A 37 8.49 -2.22 2.30
N ILE A 38 9.42 -2.34 1.35
CA ILE A 38 9.60 -3.56 0.56
C ILE A 38 9.99 -4.73 1.46
N ASP A 39 10.95 -4.51 2.36
CA ASP A 39 11.43 -5.50 3.32
C ASP A 39 10.28 -6.00 4.20
N PHE A 40 9.46 -5.09 4.74
CA PHE A 40 8.26 -5.47 5.48
C PHE A 40 7.32 -6.33 4.64
N VAL A 41 7.08 -5.94 3.38
CA VAL A 41 6.18 -6.68 2.50
C VAL A 41 6.66 -8.10 2.22
N VAL A 42 7.97 -8.32 2.04
CA VAL A 42 8.53 -9.64 1.67
C VAL A 42 8.89 -10.52 2.87
N PHE A 43 9.03 -9.94 4.07
CA PHE A 43 9.40 -10.69 5.27
C PHE A 43 8.27 -11.60 5.77
N ASP A 44 8.67 -12.76 6.29
CA ASP A 44 7.76 -13.61 7.05
C ASP A 44 7.38 -12.97 8.40
N ASP A 45 6.35 -13.50 9.05
CA ASP A 45 5.82 -12.97 10.31
C ASP A 45 6.85 -12.92 11.46
N THR A 46 7.79 -13.86 11.52
CA THR A 46 8.83 -13.88 12.56
C THR A 46 9.84 -12.77 12.32
N SER A 47 10.26 -12.63 11.06
CA SER A 47 11.18 -11.59 10.60
C SER A 47 10.57 -10.20 10.80
N LYS A 48 9.29 -10.00 10.45
CA LYS A 48 8.56 -8.74 10.69
C LYS A 48 8.59 -8.32 12.16
N ARG A 49 8.26 -9.24 13.07
CA ARG A 49 8.24 -8.97 14.52
C ARG A 49 9.60 -8.65 15.12
N THR A 50 10.68 -9.09 14.46
CA THR A 50 12.03 -8.85 14.95
C THR A 50 12.59 -7.55 14.39
N SER A 51 12.34 -7.26 13.11
CA SER A 51 12.94 -6.12 12.41
C SER A 51 12.15 -4.82 12.55
N PHE A 52 10.83 -4.88 12.78
CA PHE A 52 9.94 -3.71 12.78
C PHE A 52 9.22 -3.52 14.11
N SER A 53 9.72 -4.13 15.20
CA SER A 53 8.96 -4.28 16.45
C SER A 53 8.40 -2.97 17.04
N ASP A 54 9.10 -1.87 16.80
CA ASP A 54 8.79 -0.51 17.25
C ASP A 54 7.86 0.27 16.30
N GLU A 55 7.62 -0.26 15.11
CA GLU A 55 6.76 0.31 14.07
C GLU A 55 5.51 -0.54 13.81
N LEU A 56 5.36 -1.66 14.52
CA LEU A 56 4.17 -2.50 14.40
C LEU A 56 2.98 -1.87 15.12
N TYR A 57 1.83 -1.90 14.46
CA TYR A 57 0.56 -1.51 15.07
C TYR A 57 0.23 -2.38 16.29
N GLU A 58 0.07 -1.74 17.45
CA GLU A 58 -0.22 -2.42 18.73
C GLU A 58 -1.72 -2.57 19.03
N GLY A 59 -2.60 -1.98 18.21
CA GLY A 59 -4.03 -2.02 18.45
C GLY A 59 -4.68 -3.38 18.16
N SER A 60 -5.89 -3.57 18.67
CA SER A 60 -6.65 -4.82 18.55
C SER A 60 -7.75 -4.79 17.48
N GLN A 61 -7.88 -3.69 16.73
CA GLN A 61 -8.92 -3.51 15.72
C GLN A 61 -8.76 -4.46 14.52
N TYR A 62 -7.51 -4.75 14.15
CA TYR A 62 -7.20 -5.57 12.98
C TYR A 62 -6.48 -6.84 13.39
N LYS A 63 -6.84 -7.96 12.75
CA LYS A 63 -6.17 -9.23 12.97
C LYS A 63 -5.00 -9.35 11.98
N GLY A 64 -3.77 -9.43 12.50
CA GLY A 64 -2.58 -9.63 11.67
C GLY A 64 -1.37 -8.91 12.23
N ILE A 65 -0.31 -8.84 11.43
CA ILE A 65 0.86 -8.01 11.67
C ILE A 65 0.76 -6.83 10.69
N PHE A 66 0.73 -5.62 11.23
CA PHE A 66 0.62 -4.40 10.45
C PHE A 66 1.79 -3.49 10.77
N LEU A 67 2.43 -2.96 9.73
CA LEU A 67 3.30 -1.80 9.84
C LEU A 67 2.40 -0.56 9.98
N GLU A 68 2.67 0.25 11.00
CA GLU A 68 1.95 1.48 11.29
C GLU A 68 2.65 2.66 10.63
N GLY A 69 1.97 3.27 9.64
CA GLY A 69 2.40 4.50 8.99
C GLY A 69 1.68 5.73 9.55
N ASN A 70 1.77 6.84 8.83
CA ASN A 70 1.16 8.11 9.23
C ASN A 70 -0.37 8.09 9.13
N GLN A 71 -0.88 7.65 7.98
CA GLN A 71 -2.31 7.54 7.70
C GLN A 71 -2.75 6.08 7.49
N TYR A 72 -1.82 5.22 7.11
CA TYR A 72 -2.10 3.88 6.64
C TYR A 72 -1.48 2.79 7.51
N LEU A 73 -2.19 1.65 7.58
CA LEU A 73 -1.60 0.38 7.99
C LEU A 73 -1.31 -0.48 6.78
N LEU A 74 -0.17 -1.17 6.81
CA LEU A 74 0.26 -2.10 5.77
C LEU A 74 0.40 -3.50 6.37
N SER A 75 -0.23 -4.50 5.77
CA SER A 75 0.11 -5.90 6.08
C SER A 75 0.40 -6.67 4.81
N SER A 76 1.24 -7.70 4.91
CA SER A 76 1.44 -8.66 3.84
C SER A 76 1.33 -10.09 4.36
N SER A 77 0.60 -10.92 3.63
CA SER A 77 0.48 -12.36 3.89
C SER A 77 0.00 -13.07 2.63
N GLU A 78 0.43 -14.32 2.43
CA GLU A 78 -0.04 -15.18 1.33
C GLU A 78 0.08 -14.54 -0.07
N GLY A 79 1.16 -13.79 -0.34
CA GLY A 79 1.40 -13.13 -1.62
C GLY A 79 0.51 -11.91 -1.88
N LYS A 80 -0.16 -11.40 -0.84
CA LYS A 80 -1.05 -10.24 -0.91
C LYS A 80 -0.65 -9.17 0.08
N VAL A 81 -0.91 -7.93 -0.30
CA VAL A 81 -0.69 -6.73 0.51
C VAL A 81 -2.02 -6.06 0.78
N MET A 82 -2.33 -5.82 2.05
CA MET A 82 -3.50 -5.04 2.47
C MET A 82 -3.03 -3.65 2.90
N VAL A 83 -3.69 -2.63 2.37
CA VAL A 83 -3.50 -1.22 2.74
C VAL A 83 -4.80 -0.73 3.36
N ILE A 84 -4.72 -0.22 4.59
CA ILE A 84 -5.87 0.24 5.37
C ILE A 84 -5.69 1.71 5.71
N ASP A 85 -6.63 2.56 5.29
CA ASP A 85 -6.69 3.96 5.70
C ASP A 85 -7.26 4.08 7.12
N MET A 86 -6.40 3.96 8.13
CA MET A 86 -6.82 3.90 9.53
C MET A 86 -7.40 5.22 10.03
N LEU A 87 -6.93 6.37 9.52
CA LEU A 87 -7.47 7.67 9.91
C LEU A 87 -8.90 7.86 9.40
N SER A 88 -9.18 7.47 8.15
CA SER A 88 -10.54 7.51 7.62
C SER A 88 -11.49 6.61 8.40
N GLU A 89 -11.06 5.39 8.76
CA GLU A 89 -11.88 4.50 9.62
C GLU A 89 -12.15 5.10 10.99
N ALA A 90 -11.14 5.72 11.61
CA ALA A 90 -11.30 6.41 12.89
C ALA A 90 -12.29 7.58 12.83
N HIS A 91 -12.48 8.18 11.65
CA HIS A 91 -13.46 9.22 11.37
C HIS A 91 -14.82 8.71 10.88
N GLY A 92 -15.04 7.39 10.89
CA GLY A 92 -16.34 6.76 10.62
C GLY A 92 -16.60 6.46 9.14
N VAL A 93 -15.57 6.47 8.29
CA VAL A 93 -15.68 5.95 6.92
C VAL A 93 -15.80 4.42 6.96
N ASP A 94 -16.65 3.87 6.09
CA ASP A 94 -16.92 2.43 6.02
C ASP A 94 -15.66 1.65 5.62
N ILE A 95 -15.42 0.51 6.28
CA ILE A 95 -14.26 -0.38 6.05
C ILE A 95 -14.11 -0.80 4.58
N LYS A 96 -15.22 -0.93 3.85
CA LYS A 96 -15.20 -1.31 2.43
C LYS A 96 -14.58 -0.22 1.56
N ASP A 97 -14.58 1.03 2.04
CA ASP A 97 -14.12 2.21 1.34
C ASP A 97 -12.67 2.57 1.74
N THR A 98 -12.18 2.08 2.87
CA THR A 98 -10.85 2.36 3.45
C THR A 98 -9.82 1.25 3.26
N GLN A 99 -10.26 0.00 3.06
CA GLN A 99 -9.37 -1.16 2.93
C GLN A 99 -9.27 -1.62 1.47
N VAL A 100 -8.04 -1.77 0.98
CA VAL A 100 -7.77 -2.27 -0.37
C VAL A 100 -6.66 -3.31 -0.36
N GLN A 101 -6.78 -4.28 -1.26
CA GLN A 101 -5.81 -5.38 -1.39
C GLN A 101 -5.13 -5.35 -2.75
N PHE A 102 -3.85 -5.70 -2.77
CA PHE A 102 -3.02 -5.82 -3.96
C PHE A 102 -2.31 -7.17 -3.97
N GLU A 103 -1.99 -7.66 -5.16
CA GLU A 103 -1.00 -8.73 -5.29
C GLU A 103 0.38 -8.18 -4.93
N GLU A 104 1.15 -8.91 -4.13
CA GLU A 104 2.43 -8.46 -3.58
C GLU A 104 3.41 -7.99 -4.66
N ALA A 105 3.61 -8.83 -5.69
CA ALA A 105 4.49 -8.51 -6.80
C ALA A 105 4.06 -7.26 -7.58
N ASN A 106 2.75 -6.97 -7.62
CA ASN A 106 2.24 -5.77 -8.27
C ASN A 106 2.43 -4.56 -7.36
N PHE A 107 2.13 -4.68 -6.07
CA PHE A 107 2.33 -3.62 -5.09
C PHE A 107 3.78 -3.15 -5.06
N ILE A 108 4.73 -4.07 -4.95
CA ILE A 108 6.18 -3.76 -4.98
C ILE A 108 6.54 -2.99 -6.25
N LYS A 109 6.08 -3.44 -7.42
CA LYS A 109 6.34 -2.72 -8.68
C LYS A 109 5.76 -1.31 -8.68
N LEU A 110 4.57 -1.11 -8.14
CA LEU A 110 3.93 0.21 -8.08
C LEU A 110 4.71 1.18 -7.18
N ILE A 111 5.16 0.73 -5.99
CA ILE A 111 5.92 1.57 -5.05
C ILE A 111 7.35 1.83 -5.54
N THR A 112 8.03 0.85 -6.13
CA THR A 112 9.37 1.03 -6.70
C THR A 112 9.37 2.01 -7.87
N ASN A 113 8.26 2.07 -8.63
CA ASN A 113 8.09 2.99 -9.75
C ASN A 113 7.11 4.11 -9.39
N LYS A 114 7.23 4.67 -8.17
CA LYS A 114 6.32 5.69 -7.61
C LYS A 114 6.01 6.81 -8.61
N LYS A 115 7.03 7.35 -9.28
CA LYS A 115 6.87 8.49 -10.21
C LYS A 115 6.02 8.13 -11.43
N GLU A 116 6.30 7.00 -12.05
CA GLU A 116 5.57 6.48 -13.21
C GLU A 116 4.13 6.12 -12.83
N THR A 117 3.94 5.49 -11.67
CA THR A 117 2.62 5.18 -11.11
C THR A 117 1.80 6.45 -10.90
N LEU A 118 2.34 7.45 -10.20
CA LEU A 118 1.64 8.72 -9.96
C LEU A 118 1.31 9.47 -11.26
N ASN A 119 2.23 9.48 -12.23
CA ASN A 119 1.98 10.11 -13.53
C ASN A 119 0.85 9.41 -14.30
N TRP A 120 0.81 8.08 -14.29
CA TRP A 120 -0.27 7.32 -14.92
C TRP A 120 -1.62 7.66 -14.28
N ILE A 121 -1.69 7.68 -12.95
CA ILE A 121 -2.93 7.94 -12.21
C ILE A 121 -3.41 9.37 -12.45
N LYS A 122 -2.49 10.34 -12.49
CA LYS A 122 -2.80 11.72 -12.85
C LYS A 122 -3.48 11.82 -14.23
N ASN A 123 -2.94 11.13 -15.24
CA ASN A 123 -3.52 11.12 -16.58
C ASN A 123 -4.89 10.42 -16.60
N TYR A 124 -5.02 9.28 -15.90
CA TYR A 124 -6.28 8.56 -15.75
C TYR A 124 -7.41 9.42 -15.16
N LYS A 125 -7.09 10.34 -14.23
CA LYS A 125 -8.03 11.30 -13.66
C LYS A 125 -8.40 12.45 -14.60
N MET A 126 -7.56 12.79 -15.57
CA MET A 126 -7.84 13.87 -16.53
C MET A 126 -8.74 13.41 -17.69
N GLU A 127 -8.72 12.12 -18.00
CA GLU A 127 -9.50 11.52 -19.09
C GLU A 127 -10.93 11.08 -18.69
N LYS A 128 -11.26 11.10 -17.39
CA LYS A 128 -12.55 10.67 -16.84
C LYS A 128 -13.21 11.75 -16.00
#